data_AF-A0A971A7G0-F1
#
_entry.id   AF-A0A971A7G0-F1
#
_cell.length_a   1.000
_cell.length_b   1.000
_cell.length_c   1.000
_cell.angle_alpha   90.00
_cell.angle_beta   90.00
_cell.angle_gamma   90.00
#
_symmetry.space_group_name_H-M   'P 1'
#
loop_
_entity.id
_entity.type
_entity.pdbx_description
1 polymer ?
#
loop_
_entity_poly.entity_id
_entity_poly.type
_entity_poly.pdbx_seq_one_letter_code
_entity_poly.pdbx_strand_id
1 'polypeptide(L)'
;MVNAFIKKHAVKEFTVVADAAMISATNIQELLSKNINYIVGARLGSLSNNLIEQINGSITREDGESIRIKTDNGYLICAYSSVRYRKDKYEMEKQIEKRQGPLLELLKFFIPASWVHP
;
A
#
# COMPACT_ATOMS: atom_id res chain seq x y z
N MET A 1 11.65 9.37 -19.25
CA MET A 1 11.46 10.72 -18.65
C MET A 1 12.54 11.04 -17.62
N VAL A 2 12.71 10.23 -16.58
CA VAL A 2 13.70 10.45 -15.50
C VAL A 2 15.15 10.55 -16.02
N ASN A 3 15.57 9.67 -16.95
CA ASN A 3 16.92 9.74 -17.54
C ASN A 3 17.22 11.05 -18.29
N ALA A 4 16.24 11.62 -18.99
CA ALA A 4 16.44 12.86 -19.72
C ALA A 4 16.66 14.03 -18.76
N PHE A 5 15.95 14.02 -17.63
CA PHE A 5 16.11 15.01 -16.56
C PHE A 5 17.50 14.92 -15.91
N ILE A 6 17.95 13.70 -15.54
CA ILE A 6 19.27 13.49 -14.94
C ILE A 6 20.37 14.00 -15.86
N LYS A 7 20.33 13.62 -17.15
CA LYS A 7 21.33 14.05 -18.14
C LYS A 7 21.34 15.56 -18.31
N LYS A 8 20.17 16.21 -18.35
CA LYS A 8 20.05 17.65 -18.53
C LYS A 8 20.62 18.44 -17.35
N HIS A 9 20.47 17.93 -16.13
CA HIS A 9 20.81 18.66 -14.91
C HIS A 9 22.05 18.12 -14.17
N ALA A 10 22.74 17.12 -14.74
CA ALA A 10 23.93 16.48 -14.16
C ALA A 10 23.73 16.08 -12.69
N VAL A 11 22.54 15.59 -12.35
CA VAL A 11 22.17 15.23 -10.98
C VAL A 11 22.93 13.96 -10.60
N LYS A 12 23.80 14.06 -9.58
CA LYS A 12 24.64 12.96 -9.13
C LYS A 12 23.91 12.00 -8.20
N GLU A 13 23.08 12.53 -7.30
CA GLU A 13 22.31 11.76 -6.33
C GLU A 13 20.90 12.32 -6.24
N PHE A 14 19.90 11.45 -6.31
CA PHE A 14 18.50 11.82 -6.17
C PHE A 14 17.66 10.60 -5.76
N THR A 15 16.48 10.87 -5.20
CA THR A 15 15.46 9.87 -4.90
C THR A 15 14.16 10.29 -5.56
N VAL A 16 13.54 9.36 -6.29
CA VAL A 16 12.23 9.59 -6.92
C VAL A 16 11.13 9.39 -5.88
N VAL A 17 10.31 10.40 -5.62
CA VAL A 17 9.15 10.30 -4.72
C VAL A 17 7.86 10.46 -5.53
N ALA A 18 6.94 9.51 -5.43
CA ALA A 18 5.69 9.54 -6.20
C ALA A 18 4.50 8.86 -5.49
N ASP A 19 3.28 9.25 -5.85
CA ASP A 19 2.06 8.54 -5.43
C ASP A 19 1.94 7.18 -6.15
N ALA A 20 1.24 6.24 -5.52
CA ALA A 20 0.92 4.92 -6.06
C ALA A 20 0.28 4.97 -7.46
N ALA A 21 -0.50 6.00 -7.79
CA ALA A 21 -1.12 6.16 -9.11
C ALA A 21 -0.17 6.73 -10.17
N MET A 22 0.94 7.35 -9.76
CA MET A 22 1.83 8.08 -10.68
C MET A 22 2.92 7.20 -11.29
N ILE A 23 3.14 5.99 -10.76
CA ILE A 23 4.21 5.11 -11.22
C ILE A 23 3.68 3.71 -11.49
N SER A 24 3.98 3.19 -12.67
CA SER A 24 3.63 1.81 -13.03
C SER A 24 4.67 0.82 -12.49
N ALA A 25 4.29 -0.45 -12.39
CA ALA A 25 5.24 -1.53 -12.06
C ALA A 25 6.44 -1.56 -13.03
N THR A 26 6.21 -1.33 -14.33
CA THR A 26 7.28 -1.23 -15.33
C THR A 26 8.26 -0.11 -15.03
N ASN A 27 7.78 1.05 -14.59
CA ASN A 27 8.65 2.16 -14.22
C ASN A 27 9.47 1.86 -12.96
N ILE A 28 8.90 1.15 -11.98
CA ILE A 28 9.63 0.70 -10.79
C ILE A 28 10.80 -0.20 -11.20
N GLN A 29 10.57 -1.16 -12.10
CA GLN A 29 11.62 -2.05 -12.61
C GLN A 29 12.71 -1.28 -13.36
N GLU A 30 12.35 -0.24 -14.13
CA GLU A 30 13.32 0.63 -14.78
C GLU A 30 14.20 1.37 -13.77
N LEU A 31 13.62 1.89 -12.68
CA LEU A 31 14.38 2.54 -11.61
C LEU A 31 15.34 1.56 -10.92
N LEU A 32 14.87 0.36 -10.60
CA LEU A 32 15.68 -0.71 -9.99
C LEU A 32 16.86 -1.10 -10.88
N SER A 33 16.63 -1.35 -12.17
CA SER A 33 17.69 -1.72 -13.13
C SER A 33 18.77 -0.65 -13.31
N LYS A 34 18.43 0.62 -13.04
CA LYS A 34 19.34 1.77 -13.11
C LYS A 34 19.93 2.15 -11.76
N ASN A 35 19.65 1.36 -10.72
CA ASN A 35 20.08 1.61 -9.35
C ASN A 35 19.66 3.00 -8.84
N ILE A 36 18.45 3.45 -9.24
CA ILE A 36 17.88 4.73 -8.83
C ILE A 36 17.02 4.51 -7.59
N ASN A 37 17.31 5.27 -6.53
CA ASN A 37 16.54 5.25 -5.30
C ASN A 37 15.14 5.81 -5.51
N TYR A 38 14.14 5.20 -4.86
CA TYR A 38 12.77 5.66 -4.96
C TYR A 38 11.95 5.39 -3.69
N ILE A 39 10.92 6.22 -3.48
CA ILE A 39 9.89 6.07 -2.46
C ILE A 39 8.54 6.27 -3.15
N VAL A 40 7.72 5.24 -3.12
CA VAL A 40 6.43 5.24 -3.81
C VAL A 40 5.36 4.79 -2.84
N GLY A 41 4.24 5.51 -2.82
CA GLY A 41 3.06 5.05 -2.08
C GLY A 41 2.57 3.72 -2.64
N ALA A 42 2.18 2.79 -1.77
CA ALA A 42 1.57 1.52 -2.20
C ALA A 42 0.11 1.46 -1.74
N ARG A 43 -0.78 0.95 -2.60
CA ARG A 43 -2.17 0.66 -2.21
C ARG A 43 -2.29 -0.79 -1.80
N LEU A 44 -2.87 -1.08 -0.62
CA LEU A 44 -3.07 -2.46 -0.15
C LEU A 44 -3.81 -3.32 -1.19
N GLY A 45 -4.82 -2.77 -1.88
CA GLY A 45 -5.57 -3.49 -2.92
C GLY A 45 -4.77 -3.82 -4.20
N SER A 46 -3.55 -3.31 -4.35
CA SER A 46 -2.64 -3.66 -5.45
C SER A 46 -1.62 -4.75 -5.08
N LEU A 47 -1.60 -5.17 -3.81
CA LEU A 47 -0.69 -6.20 -3.32
C LEU A 47 -1.26 -7.61 -3.55
N SER A 48 -0.39 -8.61 -3.63
CA SER A 48 -0.81 -10.01 -3.70
C SER A 48 -1.42 -10.47 -2.38
N ASN A 49 -2.33 -11.44 -2.44
CA ASN A 49 -2.97 -12.00 -1.24
C ASN A 49 -1.95 -12.52 -0.22
N ASN A 50 -0.91 -13.23 -0.68
CA ASN A 50 0.16 -13.72 0.21
C ASN A 50 0.86 -12.59 0.96
N LEU A 51 1.11 -11.46 0.29
CA LEU A 51 1.74 -10.31 0.92
C LEU A 51 0.79 -9.62 1.91
N ILE A 52 -0.50 -9.57 1.60
CA ILE A 52 -1.53 -9.07 2.52
C ILE A 52 -1.62 -9.95 3.77
N GLU A 53 -1.63 -11.27 3.62
CA GLU A 53 -1.62 -12.21 4.74
C GLU A 53 -0.37 -12.06 5.60
N GLN A 54 0.81 -11.93 4.96
CA GLN A 54 2.07 -11.68 5.65
C GLN A 54 2.04 -10.37 6.45
N ILE A 55 1.52 -9.28 5.86
CA ILE A 55 1.34 -8.01 6.56
C ILE A 55 0.42 -8.21 7.76
N ASN A 56 -0.74 -8.83 7.56
CA ASN A 56 -1.74 -9.03 8.62
C ASN A 56 -1.22 -9.89 9.77
N GLY A 57 -0.38 -10.88 9.50
CA GLY A 57 0.26 -11.72 10.51
C GLY A 57 1.44 -11.07 11.23
N SER A 58 2.06 -10.05 10.63
CA SER A 58 3.27 -9.41 11.17
C SER A 58 3.02 -8.05 11.83
N ILE A 59 1.95 -7.34 11.46
CA ILE A 59 1.72 -5.96 11.90
C ILE A 59 1.14 -5.89 13.31
N THR A 60 1.74 -5.06 14.15
CA THR A 60 1.15 -4.62 15.41
C THR A 60 0.14 -3.50 15.12
N ARG A 61 -1.09 -3.62 15.63
CA ARG A 61 -2.17 -2.64 15.40
C ARG A 61 -2.09 -1.48 16.40
N GLU A 62 -0.92 -0.87 16.49
CA GLU A 62 -0.62 0.22 17.40
C GLU A 62 -0.09 1.42 16.63
N ASP A 63 -0.51 2.62 17.03
CA ASP A 63 -0.08 3.86 16.37
C ASP A 63 1.42 4.09 16.59
N GLY A 64 2.15 4.38 15.52
CA GLY A 64 3.60 4.59 15.55
C GLY A 64 4.41 3.32 15.25
N GLU A 65 3.77 2.15 15.28
CA GLU A 65 4.41 0.89 14.89
C GLU A 65 4.41 0.68 13.38
N SER A 66 5.50 0.07 12.89
CA SER A 66 5.64 -0.27 11.48
C SER A 66 6.40 -1.56 11.27
N ILE A 67 6.09 -2.24 10.17
CA ILE A 67 6.80 -3.40 9.70
C ILE A 67 7.51 -3.10 8.39
N ARG A 68 8.59 -3.83 8.14
CA ARG A 68 9.36 -3.77 6.91
C ARG A 68 9.44 -5.16 6.29
N ILE A 69 8.88 -5.31 5.09
CA ILE A 69 8.87 -6.56 4.35
C ILE A 69 9.72 -6.41 3.08
N LYS A 70 10.57 -7.39 2.80
CA LYS A 70 11.33 -7.43 1.55
C LYS A 70 10.45 -8.02 0.45
N THR A 71 10.48 -7.38 -0.72
CA THR A 71 9.72 -7.75 -1.92
C THR A 71 10.64 -7.68 -3.14
N ASP A 72 10.17 -8.16 -4.29
CA ASP A 72 10.88 -8.06 -5.56
C ASP A 72 11.09 -6.61 -6.01
N ASN A 73 10.23 -5.69 -5.56
CA ASN A 73 10.35 -4.27 -5.85
C ASN A 73 11.25 -3.54 -4.85
N GLY A 74 11.72 -4.19 -3.79
CA GLY A 74 12.46 -3.54 -2.70
C GLY A 74 11.74 -3.70 -1.37
N TYR A 75 11.86 -2.71 -0.48
CA TYR A 75 11.22 -2.80 0.84
C TYR A 75 9.85 -2.15 0.85
N LEU A 76 8.84 -2.93 1.23
CA LEU A 76 7.53 -2.42 1.60
C LEU A 76 7.55 -2.06 3.09
N ILE A 77 7.25 -0.80 3.39
CA ILE A 77 7.07 -0.31 4.77
C ILE A 77 5.58 -0.12 4.99
N CYS A 78 5.04 -0.78 6.00
CA CYS A 78 3.63 -0.69 6.36
C CYS A 78 3.51 -0.25 7.82
N ALA A 79 2.82 0.85 8.06
CA ALA A 79 2.56 1.38 9.39
C ALA A 79 1.07 1.30 9.69
N TYR A 80 0.73 0.95 10.93
CA TYR A 80 -0.66 1.03 11.37
C TYR A 80 -1.01 2.47 11.75
N SER A 81 -2.25 2.85 11.47
CA SER A 81 -2.82 4.11 11.95
C SER A 81 -4.29 3.91 12.32
N SER A 82 -4.62 4.16 13.58
CA SER A 82 -5.98 4.07 14.12
C SER A 82 -6.91 5.08 13.45
N VAL A 83 -6.39 6.28 13.14
CA VAL A 83 -7.10 7.33 12.39
C VAL A 83 -7.45 6.84 10.99
N ARG A 84 -6.47 6.26 10.28
CA ARG A 84 -6.69 5.74 8.92
C ARG A 84 -7.66 4.57 8.93
N TYR A 85 -7.51 3.65 9.88
CA TYR A 85 -8.40 2.51 10.07
C TYR A 85 -9.86 2.95 10.26
N ARG A 86 -10.14 3.89 11.18
CA ARG A 86 -11.51 4.38 11.41
C ARG A 86 -12.12 5.03 10.16
N LYS A 87 -11.33 5.85 9.47
CA LYS A 87 -11.78 6.52 8.23
C LYS A 87 -12.08 5.52 7.12
N ASP A 88 -11.19 4.57 6.90
CA ASP A 88 -11.35 3.58 5.83
C ASP A 88 -12.48 2.59 6.15
N LYS A 89 -12.66 2.21 7.43
CA LYS A 89 -13.81 1.43 7.90
C LYS A 89 -15.14 2.14 7.62
N TYR A 90 -15.27 3.40 8.03
CA TYR A 90 -16.47 4.19 7.80
C TYR A 90 -16.79 4.33 6.30
N GLU A 91 -15.79 4.62 5.46
CA GLU A 91 -15.99 4.73 4.02
C GLU A 91 -16.41 3.39 3.41
N MET A 92 -15.79 2.27 3.83
CA MET A 92 -16.21 0.94 3.39
C MET A 92 -17.66 0.63 3.79
N GLU A 93 -18.03 0.86 5.06
CA GLU A 93 -19.38 0.63 5.58
C GLU A 93 -20.43 1.47 4.85
N LYS A 94 -20.12 2.73 4.54
CA LYS A 94 -21.00 3.62 3.77
C LYS A 94 -21.20 3.14 2.32
N GLN A 95 -20.14 2.65 1.67
CA GLN A 95 -20.24 2.11 0.31
C GLN A 95 -21.01 0.79 0.29
N ILE A 96 -20.86 -0.01 1.33
CA ILE A 96 -21.59 -1.23 1.63
C ILE A 96 -23.09 -0.92 1.77
N GLU A 97 -23.46 -0.01 2.66
CA GLU A 97 -24.84 0.45 2.87
C GLU A 97 -25.48 0.98 1.58
N LYS A 98 -24.75 1.81 0.83
CA LYS A 98 -25.22 2.35 -0.46
C LYS A 98 -25.45 1.28 -1.53
N ARG A 99 -24.74 0.14 -1.46
CA ARG A 99 -24.83 -0.97 -2.44
C ARG A 99 -25.77 -2.08 -1.99
N GLN A 100 -26.33 -2.02 -0.79
CA GLN A 100 -27.03 -3.16 -0.18
C GLN A 100 -28.52 -2.95 -0.07
N GLY A 101 -29.22 -3.47 -1.08
CA GLY A 101 -30.38 -4.33 -0.86
C GLY A 101 -30.03 -5.82 -0.63
N PRO A 102 -28.93 -6.39 -1.23
CA PRO A 102 -28.62 -7.83 -1.02
C PRO A 102 -27.16 -8.23 -0.68
N LEU A 103 -26.14 -7.35 -0.83
CA LEU A 103 -24.72 -7.73 -0.66
C LEU A 103 -24.22 -7.88 0.80
N LEU A 104 -25.09 -7.59 1.79
CA LEU A 104 -24.73 -7.44 3.22
C LEU A 104 -24.53 -8.78 3.93
N GLU A 105 -25.20 -9.83 3.45
CA GLU A 105 -25.03 -11.18 3.95
C GLU A 105 -23.72 -11.83 3.51
N LEU A 106 -23.26 -11.57 2.28
CA LEU A 106 -22.05 -12.18 1.73
C LEU A 106 -20.76 -11.64 2.35
N LEU A 107 -20.74 -10.38 2.78
CA LEU A 107 -19.57 -9.74 3.38
C LEU A 107 -19.28 -10.21 4.82
N LYS A 108 -20.30 -10.68 5.56
CA LYS A 108 -20.11 -11.27 6.89
C LYS A 108 -19.24 -12.54 6.87
N PHE A 109 -19.10 -13.19 5.71
CA PHE A 109 -18.25 -14.37 5.53
C PHE A 109 -16.78 -14.03 5.19
N PHE A 110 -16.49 -12.80 4.74
CA PHE A 110 -15.15 -12.40 4.27
C PHE A 110 -14.39 -11.51 5.26
N ILE A 111 -15.02 -11.05 6.34
CA ILE A 111 -14.34 -10.32 7.40
C ILE A 111 -13.92 -11.34 8.48
N PRO A 112 -12.61 -11.55 8.72
CA PRO A 112 -12.15 -12.41 9.80
C PRO A 112 -12.67 -11.87 11.14
N ALA A 113 -13.17 -12.76 12.00
CA ALA A 113 -13.75 -12.41 13.30
C ALA A 113 -12.83 -11.54 14.19
N SER A 114 -11.52 -11.57 13.94
CA SER A 114 -10.49 -10.76 14.61
C SER A 114 -10.51 -9.26 14.27
N TRP A 115 -11.35 -8.80 13.34
CA TRP A 115 -11.46 -7.39 12.95
C TRP A 115 -12.69 -6.67 13.50
N VAL A 116 -13.55 -7.35 14.28
CA VAL A 116 -14.89 -6.85 14.65
C VAL A 116 -15.01 -6.35 16.10
N HIS A 117 -14.09 -6.68 17.03
CA HIS A 117 -14.15 -6.16 18.41
C HIS A 117 -12.76 -5.81 18.98
N PRO A 118 -12.69 -4.86 19.94
CA PRO A 118 -11.44 -4.20 20.38
C PRO A 118 -10.48 -5.12 21.13
#